data_AF-A0A1I2H2I7-F1
#
_entry.id   AF-A0A1I2H2I7-F1
#
_cell.length_a   1.000
_cell.length_b   1.000
_cell.length_c   1.000
_cell.angle_alpha   90.00
_cell.angle_beta   90.00
_cell.angle_gamma   90.00
#
_symmetry.space_group_name_H-M   'P 1'
#
loop_
_entity.id
_entity.type
_entity.pdbx_description
1 polymer ?
#
loop_
_entity_poly.entity_id
_entity_poly.type
_entity_poly.pdbx_seq_one_letter_code
_entity_poly.pdbx_strand_id
1 'polypeptide(L)'
;MKILIFLLLCFYFSLSYAQQLPIVKAQATQKERYYDWMLEKPKPGDEGPDFWVTGDCSEFVNSPQASSTLASQGKNSYQAKNIADDDPTTAWVEGKADYGIGEYIEFKTVFFYTCCILNGYQKDKNTWENNSRVKKLRVFIEGKPIFEVILEDKMGIQSFAFPEHLKIDPKKTETGGTKVKMQILEVYEGKKYKDVAISEIFFAGC
;
A
#
# COMPACT_ATOMS: atom_id res chain seq x y z
N MET A 1 18.17 -64.71 30.06
CA MET A 1 17.07 -63.74 30.19
C MET A 1 17.42 -62.53 29.33
N LYS A 2 16.87 -62.44 28.11
CA LYS A 2 17.13 -61.33 27.17
C LYS A 2 15.98 -60.34 27.27
N ILE A 3 16.25 -59.12 27.73
CA ILE A 3 15.25 -58.04 27.81
C ILE A 3 15.26 -57.31 26.46
N LEU A 4 14.14 -57.36 25.76
CA LEU A 4 13.90 -56.65 24.51
C LEU A 4 13.37 -55.25 24.86
N ILE A 5 14.16 -54.21 24.60
CA ILE A 5 13.74 -52.81 24.79
C ILE A 5 13.03 -52.36 23.51
N PHE A 6 11.71 -52.17 23.59
CA PHE A 6 10.91 -51.56 22.53
C PHE A 6 11.06 -50.03 22.63
N LEU A 7 11.80 -49.45 21.69
CA LEU A 7 11.95 -48.00 21.55
C LEU A 7 10.69 -47.45 20.84
N LEU A 8 9.76 -46.89 21.62
CA LEU A 8 8.61 -46.16 21.10
C LEU A 8 9.07 -44.77 20.64
N LEU A 9 9.26 -44.59 19.33
CA LEU A 9 9.50 -43.28 18.72
C LEU A 9 8.18 -42.52 18.63
N CYS A 10 7.90 -41.67 19.62
CA CYS A 10 6.83 -40.68 19.53
C CYS A 10 7.24 -39.57 18.56
N PHE A 11 6.80 -39.67 17.30
CA PHE A 11 6.86 -38.56 16.35
C PHE A 11 5.88 -37.47 16.80
N TYR A 12 6.40 -36.45 17.47
CA TYR A 12 5.66 -35.21 17.71
C TYR A 12 5.55 -34.47 16.37
N PHE A 13 4.43 -34.65 15.67
CA PHE A 13 4.07 -33.80 14.55
C PHE A 13 3.58 -32.46 15.11
N SER A 14 4.47 -31.47 15.23
CA SER A 14 4.07 -30.10 15.55
C SER A 14 3.40 -29.50 14.32
N LEU A 15 2.06 -29.54 14.31
CA LEU A 15 1.27 -28.67 13.44
C LEU A 15 1.53 -27.23 13.86
N SER A 16 2.41 -26.53 13.13
CA SER A 16 2.55 -25.09 13.24
C SER A 16 1.27 -24.45 12.69
N TYR A 17 0.35 -24.10 13.58
CA TYR A 17 -0.80 -23.28 13.22
C TYR A 17 -0.27 -21.90 12.83
N ALA A 18 -0.26 -21.57 11.54
CA ALA A 18 0.06 -20.22 11.08
C ALA A 18 -1.00 -19.28 11.68
N GLN A 19 -0.57 -18.38 12.58
CA GLN A 19 -1.46 -17.39 13.17
C GLN A 19 -2.06 -16.53 12.05
N GLN A 20 -3.38 -16.54 11.93
CA GLN A 20 -4.08 -15.71 10.95
C GLN A 20 -3.92 -14.23 11.34
N LEU A 21 -3.49 -13.41 10.38
CA LEU A 21 -3.32 -11.97 10.59
C LEU A 21 -4.70 -11.28 10.67
N PRO A 22 -4.85 -10.23 11.50
CA PRO A 22 -6.03 -9.37 11.47
C PRO A 22 -6.28 -8.80 10.07
N ILE A 23 -7.56 -8.63 9.71
CA ILE A 23 -7.97 -8.00 8.46
C ILE A 23 -8.64 -6.67 8.76
N VAL A 24 -8.14 -5.60 8.13
CA VAL A 24 -8.70 -4.25 8.16
C VAL A 24 -9.35 -3.98 6.80
N LYS A 25 -10.45 -3.21 6.77
CA LYS A 25 -11.05 -2.73 5.53
C LYS A 25 -10.80 -1.23 5.41
N ALA A 26 -10.26 -0.81 4.26
CA ALA A 26 -10.19 0.61 3.95
C ALA A 26 -11.58 1.16 3.64
N GLN A 27 -11.74 2.46 3.86
CA GLN A 27 -12.96 3.19 3.57
C GLN A 27 -12.65 4.28 2.55
N ALA A 28 -13.35 4.27 1.42
CA ALA A 28 -13.29 5.39 0.49
C ALA A 28 -13.96 6.63 1.11
N THR A 29 -13.30 7.78 1.02
CA THR A 29 -13.89 9.06 1.48
C THR A 29 -15.07 9.49 0.61
N GLN A 30 -15.01 9.12 -0.68
CA GLN A 30 -16.01 9.47 -1.67
C GLN A 30 -17.07 8.37 -1.80
N LYS A 31 -18.32 8.79 -2.03
CA LYS A 31 -19.43 7.87 -2.26
C LYS A 31 -19.37 7.23 -3.64
N GLU A 32 -18.99 8.02 -4.64
CA GLU A 32 -18.92 7.61 -6.03
C GLU A 32 -17.76 6.66 -6.30
N ARG A 33 -17.90 5.82 -7.33
CA ARG A 33 -16.84 4.89 -7.73
C ARG A 33 -15.65 5.59 -8.40
N TYR A 34 -15.92 6.69 -9.10
CA TYR A 34 -14.93 7.41 -9.90
C TYR A 34 -14.69 8.79 -9.32
N TYR A 35 -13.48 9.31 -9.53
CA TYR A 35 -13.07 10.63 -9.09
C TYR A 35 -12.33 11.33 -10.23
N ASP A 36 -12.66 12.59 -10.48
CA ASP A 36 -12.03 13.39 -11.53
C ASP A 36 -11.07 14.40 -10.92
N TRP A 37 -9.82 13.98 -10.78
CA TRP A 37 -8.76 14.82 -10.25
C TRP A 37 -8.55 16.09 -11.07
N MET A 38 -8.84 16.10 -12.37
CA MET A 38 -8.65 17.29 -13.20
C MET A 38 -9.59 18.44 -12.83
N LEU A 39 -10.75 18.14 -12.22
CA LEU A 39 -11.65 19.15 -11.68
C LEU A 39 -11.15 19.74 -10.35
N GLU A 40 -10.39 18.94 -9.60
CA GLU A 40 -9.87 19.24 -8.25
C GLU A 40 -8.42 19.74 -8.29
N LYS A 41 -7.85 19.91 -9.48
CA LYS A 41 -6.49 20.39 -9.65
C LYS A 41 -6.30 21.74 -8.95
N PRO A 42 -5.29 21.89 -8.07
CA PRO A 42 -4.98 23.17 -7.45
C PRO A 42 -4.73 24.25 -8.51
N LYS A 43 -5.36 25.42 -8.31
CA LYS A 43 -5.20 26.57 -9.22
C LYS A 43 -4.22 27.55 -8.60
N PRO A 44 -3.20 28.00 -9.35
CA PRO A 44 -2.25 28.97 -8.83
C PRO A 44 -2.94 30.23 -8.30
N GLY A 45 -2.73 30.53 -7.01
CA GLY A 45 -3.23 31.75 -6.36
C GLY A 45 -4.49 31.59 -5.50
N ASP A 46 -4.99 30.37 -5.29
CA ASP A 46 -5.95 30.10 -4.22
C ASP A 46 -5.25 30.25 -2.84
N GLU A 47 -5.98 30.68 -1.79
CA GLU A 47 -5.40 30.92 -0.45
C GLU A 47 -5.04 29.58 0.23
N GLY A 48 -3.87 29.02 -0.10
CA GLY A 48 -3.33 27.79 0.48
C GLY A 48 -2.17 27.22 -0.34
N PRO A 49 -1.41 26.25 0.20
CA PRO A 49 -0.44 25.52 -0.61
C PRO A 49 -1.17 24.72 -1.72
N ASP A 50 -0.60 24.72 -2.93
CA ASP A 50 -1.13 24.04 -4.12
C ASP A 50 -1.02 22.51 -4.02
N PHE A 51 -1.69 21.88 -3.04
CA PHE A 51 -1.67 20.42 -2.84
C PHE A 51 -2.89 19.73 -3.45
N TRP A 52 -2.71 18.59 -4.10
CA TRP A 52 -3.82 17.82 -4.68
C TRP A 52 -4.51 16.93 -3.66
N VAL A 53 -3.75 16.29 -2.79
CA VAL A 53 -4.24 15.20 -1.95
C VAL A 53 -3.94 15.47 -0.48
N THR A 54 -2.81 16.13 -0.20
CA THR A 54 -2.36 16.42 1.17
C THR A 54 -2.86 17.77 1.67
N GLY A 55 -3.18 17.86 2.96
CA GLY A 55 -3.50 19.11 3.65
C GLY A 55 -2.61 19.31 4.88
N ASP A 56 -2.85 20.37 5.66
CA ASP A 56 -2.01 20.78 6.80
C ASP A 56 -1.76 19.70 7.88
N CYS A 57 -2.58 18.65 7.95
CA CYS A 57 -2.41 17.50 8.85
C CYS A 57 -2.03 16.20 8.12
N SER A 58 -1.33 16.30 6.99
CA SER A 58 -0.93 15.17 6.15
C SER A 58 0.58 15.10 5.98
N GLU A 59 1.11 13.88 5.95
CA GLU A 59 2.54 13.61 5.92
C GLU A 59 2.84 12.53 4.88
N PHE A 60 3.77 12.84 3.98
CA PHE A 60 4.21 11.90 2.95
C PHE A 60 5.07 10.78 3.54
N VAL A 61 5.10 9.66 2.81
CA VAL A 61 6.04 8.59 3.09
C VAL A 61 7.45 8.95 2.62
N ASN A 62 8.45 8.44 3.33
CA ASN A 62 9.85 8.74 3.08
C ASN A 62 10.57 7.58 2.40
N SER A 63 11.50 7.88 1.48
CA SER A 63 12.37 6.89 0.82
C SER A 63 11.64 5.68 0.20
N PRO A 64 10.59 5.89 -0.62
CA PRO A 64 9.84 4.80 -1.25
C PRO A 64 10.73 3.98 -2.19
N GLN A 65 10.58 2.66 -2.12
CA GLN A 65 11.29 1.64 -2.89
C GLN A 65 10.30 0.54 -3.29
N ALA A 66 10.47 -0.06 -4.46
CA ALA A 66 9.59 -1.13 -4.93
C ALA A 66 10.38 -2.40 -5.27
N SER A 67 9.70 -3.54 -5.21
CA SER A 67 10.25 -4.83 -5.68
C SER A 67 10.56 -4.83 -7.16
N SER A 68 9.75 -4.12 -7.95
CA SER A 68 9.97 -3.85 -9.36
C SER A 68 9.25 -2.56 -9.77
N THR A 69 9.52 -2.12 -10.98
CA THR A 69 8.90 -0.92 -11.56
C THR A 69 8.79 -1.12 -13.07
N LEU A 70 7.62 -0.84 -13.63
CA LEU A 70 7.43 -0.82 -15.07
C LEU A 70 8.36 0.21 -15.71
N ALA A 71 8.97 -0.15 -16.83
CA ALA A 71 9.82 0.79 -17.57
C ALA A 71 8.99 2.01 -18.02
N SER A 72 9.60 3.20 -17.99
CA SER A 72 8.97 4.43 -18.46
C SER A 72 8.49 4.29 -19.91
N GLN A 73 7.33 4.88 -20.22
CA GLN A 73 6.71 4.83 -21.53
C GLN A 73 6.32 6.24 -21.99
N GLY A 74 6.93 6.69 -23.09
CA GLY A 74 6.73 8.05 -23.57
C GLY A 74 7.14 9.08 -22.50
N LYS A 75 6.18 9.87 -22.03
CA LYS A 75 6.39 10.88 -20.97
C LYS A 75 6.09 10.37 -19.56
N ASN A 76 5.51 9.19 -19.42
CA ASN A 76 5.14 8.65 -18.11
C ASN A 76 6.35 7.92 -17.50
N SER A 77 6.57 8.14 -16.22
CA SER A 77 7.45 7.31 -15.38
C SER A 77 6.62 6.63 -14.32
N TYR A 78 7.05 5.44 -13.88
CA TYR A 78 6.28 4.60 -12.95
C TYR A 78 7.02 4.30 -11.65
N GLN A 79 7.93 5.19 -11.28
CA GLN A 79 8.90 4.98 -10.19
C GLN A 79 8.21 4.93 -8.83
N ALA A 80 8.83 4.22 -7.88
CA ALA A 80 8.33 4.15 -6.51
C ALA A 80 8.13 5.54 -5.88
N LYS A 81 8.93 6.55 -6.22
CA LYS A 81 8.76 7.93 -5.72
C LYS A 81 7.43 8.57 -6.06
N ASN A 82 6.72 8.07 -7.07
CA ASN A 82 5.43 8.60 -7.49
C ASN A 82 4.32 8.31 -6.47
N ILE A 83 4.53 7.46 -5.45
CA ILE A 83 3.55 7.28 -4.37
C ILE A 83 3.62 8.36 -3.27
N ALA A 84 4.46 9.36 -3.47
CA ALA A 84 4.74 10.41 -2.49
C ALA A 84 5.05 11.75 -3.20
N ASP A 85 4.45 12.00 -4.37
CA ASP A 85 4.70 13.19 -5.19
C ASP A 85 3.55 14.20 -5.22
N ASP A 86 2.46 13.92 -4.48
CA ASP A 86 1.24 14.74 -4.43
C ASP A 86 0.57 14.93 -5.79
N ASP A 87 0.82 14.04 -6.75
CA ASP A 87 0.20 14.07 -8.07
C ASP A 87 -0.61 12.78 -8.30
N PRO A 88 -1.94 12.79 -8.12
CA PRO A 88 -2.77 11.62 -8.34
C PRO A 88 -2.76 11.14 -9.81
N THR A 89 -2.18 11.92 -10.72
CA THR A 89 -2.05 11.61 -12.14
C THR A 89 -0.73 10.93 -12.52
N THR A 90 0.15 10.68 -11.54
CA THR A 90 1.27 9.75 -11.63
C THR A 90 0.94 8.48 -10.82
N ALA A 91 1.81 7.47 -10.92
CA ALA A 91 1.71 6.26 -10.11
C ALA A 91 3.03 5.51 -10.05
N TRP A 92 3.24 4.74 -8.99
CA TRP A 92 4.07 3.55 -9.10
C TRP A 92 3.28 2.46 -9.83
N VAL A 93 3.94 1.79 -10.77
CA VAL A 93 3.40 0.61 -11.46
C VAL A 93 4.44 -0.50 -11.36
N GLU A 94 4.03 -1.67 -10.90
CA GLU A 94 4.92 -2.84 -10.85
C GLU A 94 5.34 -3.31 -12.25
N GLY A 95 6.47 -4.01 -12.36
CA GLY A 95 7.13 -4.31 -13.64
C GLY A 95 7.08 -5.78 -14.06
N LYS A 96 6.24 -6.62 -13.45
CA LYS A 96 6.07 -8.03 -13.82
C LYS A 96 5.09 -8.16 -14.98
N ALA A 97 5.17 -9.30 -15.66
CA ALA A 97 4.28 -9.61 -16.80
C ALA A 97 2.95 -10.26 -16.36
N ASP A 98 2.80 -10.56 -15.07
CA ASP A 98 1.59 -11.11 -14.46
C ASP A 98 0.83 -10.01 -13.69
N TYR A 99 -0.02 -10.38 -12.73
CA TYR A 99 -0.81 -9.42 -11.94
C TYR A 99 -0.04 -8.86 -10.72
N GLY A 100 1.29 -8.95 -10.70
CA GLY A 100 2.11 -8.36 -9.64
C GLY A 100 1.87 -8.96 -8.25
N ILE A 101 1.29 -10.17 -8.16
CA ILE A 101 1.05 -10.82 -6.87
C ILE A 101 2.39 -11.12 -6.20
N GLY A 102 2.56 -10.64 -4.97
CA GLY A 102 3.81 -10.73 -4.22
C GLY A 102 4.75 -9.54 -4.41
N GLU A 103 4.53 -8.69 -5.42
CA GLU A 103 5.22 -7.41 -5.55
C GLU A 103 4.83 -6.47 -4.41
N TYR A 104 5.70 -5.53 -4.09
CA TYR A 104 5.54 -4.67 -2.93
C TYR A 104 6.14 -3.29 -3.13
N ILE A 105 5.62 -2.35 -2.35
CA ILE A 105 6.27 -1.07 -2.06
C ILE A 105 6.71 -1.04 -0.60
N GLU A 106 7.87 -0.44 -0.34
CA GLU A 106 8.47 -0.25 0.97
C GLU A 106 8.84 1.23 1.14
N PHE A 107 8.56 1.79 2.31
CA PHE A 107 8.86 3.17 2.63
C PHE A 107 9.08 3.31 4.14
N LYS A 108 9.46 4.51 4.58
CA LYS A 108 9.56 4.88 5.99
C LYS A 108 8.49 5.89 6.36
N THR A 109 7.95 5.79 7.57
CA THR A 109 7.03 6.79 8.14
C THR A 109 7.34 7.01 9.61
N VAL A 110 7.11 8.23 10.10
CA VAL A 110 7.13 8.57 11.53
C VAL A 110 5.72 8.65 12.13
N PHE A 111 4.68 8.43 11.30
CA PHE A 111 3.27 8.52 11.66
C PHE A 111 2.56 7.16 11.48
N PHE A 112 1.73 6.77 12.46
CA PHE A 112 0.92 5.55 12.43
C PHE A 112 -0.52 5.83 12.90
N TYR A 113 -1.13 6.87 12.35
CA TYR A 113 -2.54 7.17 12.57
C TYR A 113 -3.37 6.51 11.46
N THR A 114 -3.83 7.33 10.51
CA THR A 114 -4.62 6.89 9.37
C THR A 114 -3.72 6.87 8.14
N CYS A 115 -3.57 5.70 7.54
CA CYS A 115 -2.95 5.60 6.23
C CYS A 115 -4.00 5.89 5.17
N CYS A 116 -3.68 6.79 4.26
CA CYS A 116 -4.45 7.10 3.07
C CYS A 116 -3.73 6.53 1.85
N ILE A 117 -4.50 5.98 0.91
CA ILE A 117 -3.99 5.39 -0.33
C ILE A 117 -4.87 5.77 -1.52
N LEU A 118 -4.24 6.16 -2.61
CA LEU A 118 -4.86 6.25 -3.93
C LEU A 118 -4.60 4.96 -4.69
N ASN A 119 -5.57 4.04 -4.64
CA ASN A 119 -5.47 2.71 -5.23
C ASN A 119 -5.69 2.73 -6.75
N GLY A 120 -4.79 2.12 -7.52
CA GLY A 120 -4.80 2.16 -8.99
C GLY A 120 -4.14 3.41 -9.56
N TYR A 121 -4.03 3.46 -10.89
CA TYR A 121 -3.45 4.60 -11.60
C TYR A 121 -4.53 5.67 -11.82
N GLN A 122 -4.60 6.66 -10.95
CA GLN A 122 -5.77 7.54 -10.82
C GLN A 122 -5.85 8.70 -11.83
N LYS A 123 -4.91 8.79 -12.76
CA LYS A 123 -4.82 9.84 -13.80
C LYS A 123 -6.13 10.24 -14.44
N ASP A 124 -6.92 9.25 -14.83
CA ASP A 124 -8.27 9.42 -15.35
C ASP A 124 -9.01 8.10 -15.22
N LYS A 125 -10.34 8.14 -15.38
CA LYS A 125 -11.19 6.95 -15.31
C LYS A 125 -10.73 5.81 -16.23
N ASN A 126 -10.34 6.12 -17.46
CA ASN A 126 -10.00 5.10 -18.44
C ASN A 126 -8.65 4.44 -18.09
N THR A 127 -7.67 5.22 -17.68
CA THR A 127 -6.39 4.74 -17.17
C THR A 127 -6.60 3.86 -15.92
N TRP A 128 -7.39 4.33 -14.96
CA TRP A 128 -7.68 3.58 -13.73
C TRP A 128 -8.39 2.25 -13.99
N GLU A 129 -9.34 2.19 -14.93
CA GLU A 129 -10.06 0.96 -15.28
C GLU A 129 -9.19 -0.03 -16.07
N ASN A 130 -8.30 0.47 -16.93
CA ASN A 130 -7.50 -0.37 -17.81
C ASN A 130 -6.33 -1.06 -17.10
N ASN A 131 -5.75 -0.45 -16.06
CA ASN A 131 -4.73 -1.05 -15.20
C ASN A 131 -5.36 -1.85 -14.06
N SER A 132 -4.65 -2.81 -13.49
CA SER A 132 -5.12 -3.50 -12.28
C SER A 132 -5.02 -2.60 -11.06
N ARG A 133 -5.88 -2.85 -10.07
CA ARG A 133 -5.85 -2.19 -8.76
C ARG A 133 -5.65 -3.23 -7.67
N VAL A 134 -5.12 -2.81 -6.54
CA VAL A 134 -4.95 -3.72 -5.41
C VAL A 134 -6.30 -3.99 -4.77
N LYS A 135 -6.61 -5.25 -4.50
CA LYS A 135 -7.78 -5.66 -3.71
C LYS A 135 -7.38 -5.93 -2.26
N LYS A 136 -6.21 -6.53 -2.06
CA LYS A 136 -5.72 -6.91 -0.74
C LYS A 136 -4.21 -6.73 -0.62
N LEU A 137 -3.77 -6.09 0.45
CA LEU A 137 -2.36 -5.95 0.82
C LEU A 137 -2.06 -6.70 2.11
N ARG A 138 -0.82 -7.19 2.25
CA ARG A 138 -0.23 -7.52 3.55
C ARG A 138 0.70 -6.40 3.98
N VAL A 139 0.52 -5.91 5.20
CA VAL A 139 1.34 -4.87 5.79
C VAL A 139 2.38 -5.49 6.72
N PHE A 140 3.64 -5.15 6.48
CA PHE A 140 4.77 -5.52 7.32
C PHE A 140 5.34 -4.27 7.97
N ILE A 141 5.74 -4.40 9.24
CA ILE A 141 6.42 -3.36 9.99
C ILE A 141 7.74 -3.94 10.50
N GLU A 142 8.85 -3.29 10.16
CA GLU A 142 10.20 -3.79 10.49
C GLU A 142 10.39 -5.27 10.09
N GLY A 143 9.86 -5.64 8.91
CA GLY A 143 9.94 -6.99 8.37
C GLY A 143 8.97 -8.02 8.97
N LYS A 144 8.18 -7.67 9.99
CA LYS A 144 7.19 -8.57 10.59
C LYS A 144 5.81 -8.35 9.97
N PRO A 145 5.09 -9.39 9.53
CA PRO A 145 3.73 -9.24 9.05
C PRO A 145 2.80 -8.88 10.21
N ILE A 146 1.99 -7.84 10.06
CA ILE A 146 1.16 -7.32 11.14
C ILE A 146 -0.33 -7.54 10.86
N PHE A 147 -0.81 -7.12 9.70
CA PHE A 147 -2.21 -7.24 9.30
C PHE A 147 -2.34 -7.26 7.78
N GLU A 148 -3.54 -7.57 7.30
CA GLU A 148 -3.91 -7.45 5.90
C GLU A 148 -4.97 -6.35 5.75
N VAL A 149 -4.92 -5.58 4.67
CA VAL A 149 -5.94 -4.57 4.37
C VAL A 149 -6.65 -4.91 3.07
N ILE A 150 -7.97 -4.81 3.07
CA ILE A 150 -8.82 -4.90 1.88
C ILE A 150 -9.14 -3.50 1.40
N LEU A 151 -8.86 -3.21 0.13
CA LEU A 151 -9.18 -1.94 -0.52
C LEU A 151 -10.45 -2.07 -1.36
N GLU A 152 -11.20 -0.97 -1.46
CA GLU A 152 -12.36 -0.86 -2.33
C GLU A 152 -11.94 -0.74 -3.79
N ASP A 153 -12.77 -1.23 -4.72
CA ASP A 153 -12.62 -1.00 -6.16
C ASP A 153 -13.19 0.38 -6.56
N LYS A 154 -12.59 1.43 -6.00
CA LYS A 154 -12.98 2.83 -6.21
C LYS A 154 -11.76 3.74 -6.37
N MET A 155 -11.92 4.79 -7.18
CA MET A 155 -11.03 5.94 -7.22
C MET A 155 -11.20 6.82 -5.98
N GLY A 156 -10.31 7.80 -5.83
CA GLY A 156 -10.27 8.70 -4.69
C GLY A 156 -9.44 8.13 -3.53
N ILE A 157 -9.42 8.91 -2.44
CA ILE A 157 -8.73 8.57 -1.19
C ILE A 157 -9.47 7.44 -0.50
N GLN A 158 -8.73 6.39 -0.16
CA GLN A 158 -9.18 5.34 0.75
C GLN A 158 -8.32 5.36 2.01
N SER A 159 -8.93 5.22 3.17
CA SER A 159 -8.22 5.32 4.45
C SER A 159 -8.44 4.10 5.33
N PHE A 160 -7.41 3.75 6.10
CA PHE A 160 -7.48 2.73 7.14
C PHE A 160 -6.54 3.04 8.29
N ALA A 161 -6.94 2.68 9.51
CA ALA A 161 -6.12 2.83 10.70
C ALA A 161 -5.15 1.66 10.86
N PHE A 162 -3.96 1.96 11.36
CA PHE A 162 -3.06 0.93 11.86
C PHE A 162 -3.60 0.36 13.19
N PRO A 163 -3.38 -0.93 13.51
CA PRO A 163 -3.79 -1.48 14.80
C PRO A 163 -3.20 -0.69 15.99
N GLU A 164 -4.05 -0.27 16.93
CA GLU A 164 -3.74 0.66 18.03
C GLU A 164 -2.54 0.27 18.92
N HIS A 165 -2.20 -1.02 18.98
CA HIS A 165 -1.11 -1.52 19.80
C HIS A 165 0.28 -1.30 19.19
N LEU A 166 0.37 -0.79 17.96
CA LEU A 166 1.61 -0.41 17.31
C LEU A 166 2.09 0.93 17.86
N LYS A 167 2.81 0.89 18.97
CA LYS A 167 3.41 2.08 19.57
C LYS A 167 4.39 2.71 18.59
N ILE A 168 4.20 3.99 18.28
CA ILE A 168 5.24 4.82 17.66
C ILE A 168 6.39 4.90 18.66
N ASP A 169 7.58 4.45 18.28
CA ASP A 169 8.78 4.76 19.04
C ASP A 169 9.26 6.14 18.58
N PRO A 170 9.06 7.21 19.39
CA PRO A 170 9.46 8.56 19.00
C PRO A 170 10.97 8.68 18.74
N LYS A 171 11.80 7.74 19.22
CA LYS A 171 13.24 7.69 18.94
C LYS A 171 13.59 7.23 17.52
N LYS A 172 12.62 6.71 16.75
CA LYS A 172 12.84 6.36 15.33
C LYS A 172 12.87 7.54 14.37
N THR A 173 12.53 8.74 14.84
CA THR A 173 12.73 9.98 14.07
C THR A 173 14.21 10.17 13.71
N GLU A 174 15.13 9.77 14.59
CA GLU A 174 16.59 9.85 14.37
C GLU A 174 17.11 8.86 13.30
N THR A 175 16.39 7.76 13.01
CA THR A 175 16.78 6.73 12.01
C THR A 175 16.02 6.84 10.68
N GLY A 176 15.27 7.94 10.51
CA GLY A 176 14.47 8.24 9.31
C GLY A 176 13.10 7.59 9.28
N GLY A 177 12.57 7.13 10.42
CA GLY A 177 11.24 6.55 10.56
C GLY A 177 11.20 5.02 10.55
N THR A 178 10.00 4.48 10.80
CA THR A 178 9.72 3.04 10.82
C THR A 178 9.53 2.52 9.41
N LYS A 179 10.18 1.40 9.09
CA LYS A 179 10.03 0.74 7.78
C LYS A 179 8.69 0.02 7.69
N VAL A 180 7.92 0.36 6.66
CA VAL A 180 6.64 -0.25 6.29
C VAL A 180 6.77 -0.86 4.91
N LYS A 181 6.28 -2.09 4.73
CA LYS A 181 6.15 -2.73 3.43
C LYS A 181 4.72 -3.16 3.21
N MET A 182 4.19 -2.86 2.02
CA MET A 182 2.87 -3.25 1.58
C MET A 182 3.00 -4.20 0.38
N GLN A 183 2.68 -5.47 0.60
CA GLN A 183 2.78 -6.52 -0.42
C GLN A 183 1.40 -6.82 -1.02
N ILE A 184 1.33 -6.92 -2.33
CA ILE A 184 0.11 -7.26 -3.08
C ILE A 184 -0.22 -8.74 -2.87
N LEU A 185 -1.44 -9.02 -2.37
CA LEU A 185 -1.94 -10.38 -2.19
C LEU A 185 -3.04 -10.74 -3.20
N GLU A 186 -3.91 -9.78 -3.54
CA GLU A 186 -5.00 -9.95 -4.48
C GLU A 186 -5.22 -8.64 -5.24
N VAL A 187 -5.74 -8.74 -6.46
CA VAL A 187 -6.02 -7.58 -7.33
C VAL A 187 -7.46 -7.59 -7.84
N TYR A 188 -7.93 -6.40 -8.24
CA TYR A 188 -9.01 -6.25 -9.20
C TYR A 188 -8.38 -6.14 -10.59
N GLU A 189 -8.71 -7.05 -11.51
CA GLU A 189 -8.06 -7.13 -12.83
C GLU A 189 -8.39 -5.94 -13.73
N GLY A 190 -7.36 -5.33 -14.33
CA GLY A 190 -7.52 -4.29 -15.33
C GLY A 190 -8.27 -4.78 -16.56
N LYS A 191 -9.00 -3.88 -17.24
CA LYS A 191 -9.70 -4.23 -18.50
C LYS A 191 -8.72 -4.54 -19.64
N LYS A 192 -7.47 -4.08 -19.55
CA LYS A 192 -6.49 -4.16 -20.64
C LYS A 192 -5.11 -4.61 -20.18
N TYR A 193 -4.63 -4.11 -19.07
CA TYR A 193 -3.29 -4.34 -18.56
C TYR A 193 -3.36 -5.10 -17.25
N LYS A 194 -2.42 -6.04 -17.06
CA LYS A 194 -2.27 -6.75 -15.78
C LYS A 194 -1.58 -5.88 -14.75
N ASP A 195 -0.78 -4.92 -15.20
CA ASP A 195 0.03 -4.02 -14.39
C ASP A 195 -0.75 -3.41 -13.24
N VAL A 196 -0.27 -3.61 -12.01
CA VAL A 196 -0.87 -3.04 -10.79
C VAL A 196 -0.26 -1.68 -10.48
N ALA A 197 -1.11 -0.72 -10.15
CA ALA A 197 -0.70 0.64 -9.86
C ALA A 197 -1.15 1.14 -8.48
N ILE A 198 -0.36 2.04 -7.90
CA ILE A 198 -0.71 2.86 -6.72
C ILE A 198 -0.26 4.28 -7.02
N SER A 199 -1.19 5.23 -6.94
CA SER A 199 -0.91 6.64 -7.23
C SER A 199 -0.32 7.40 -6.06
N GLU A 200 -0.70 7.09 -4.81
CA GLU A 200 -0.25 7.87 -3.66
C GLU A 200 -0.40 7.07 -2.37
N ILE A 201 0.51 7.28 -1.41
CA ILE A 201 0.39 6.83 -0.02
C ILE A 201 0.86 7.96 0.89
N PHE A 202 0.00 8.35 1.83
CA PHE A 202 0.31 9.36 2.83
C PHE A 202 -0.37 9.02 4.16
N PHE A 203 -0.01 9.72 5.21
CA PHE A 203 -0.60 9.57 6.53
C PHE A 203 -1.32 10.84 6.92
N ALA A 204 -2.55 10.70 7.42
CA ALA A 204 -3.34 11.80 7.97
C ALA A 204 -3.43 11.64 9.50
N GLY A 205 -3.21 12.72 10.22
CA GLY A 205 -3.32 12.74 11.68
C GLY A 205 -2.88 14.06 12.29
N CYS A 206 -3.87 14.82 12.73
CA CYS A 206 -3.79 15.66 13.91
C CYS A 206 -4.81 15.09 14.94
#